data_AF-A0A1G2MEM7-F1
#
_entry.id   AF-A0A1G2MEM7-F1
#
_cell.length_a   1.000
_cell.length_b   1.000
_cell.length_c   1.000
_cell.angle_alpha   90.00
_cell.angle_beta   90.00
_cell.angle_gamma   90.00
#
_symmetry.space_group_name_H-M   'P 1'
#
loop_
_entity.id
_entity.type
_entity.pdbx_description
1 polymer ?
#
loop_
_entity_poly.entity_id
_entity_poly.type
_entity_poly.pdbx_seq_one_letter_code
_entity_poly.pdbx_strand_id
1 'polypeptide(L)' 'MDKKTALKILIEDSFLFSPILKERLVQNIDSMTDDDISALGKMLAGDKKETLESLEKEIAKLDSIIDKYRETPSASASAI' A
#
# COMPACT_ATOMS: atom_id res chain seq x y z
N MET A 1 0.03 -21.23 10.85
CA MET A 1 -0.94 -20.36 10.15
C MET A 1 -1.27 -21.02 8.83
N ASP A 2 -2.56 -21.24 8.52
CA ASP A 2 -2.98 -21.83 7.26
C ASP A 2 -3.08 -20.78 6.14
N LYS A 3 -3.11 -21.23 4.87
CA LYS A 3 -3.12 -20.35 3.69
C LYS A 3 -4.36 -19.45 3.63
N LYS A 4 -5.52 -19.93 4.07
CA LYS A 4 -6.77 -19.18 4.07
C LYS A 4 -6.71 -18.03 5.07
N THR A 5 -6.22 -18.29 6.28
CA THR A 5 -5.99 -17.27 7.31
C THR A 5 -4.98 -16.22 6.84
N ALA A 6 -3.87 -16.64 6.22
CA ALA A 6 -2.89 -15.70 5.66
C ALA A 6 -3.51 -14.80 4.57
N LEU A 7 -4.35 -15.38 3.70
CA LEU A 7 -5.03 -14.63 2.65
C LEU A 7 -6.09 -13.66 3.19
N LYS A 8 -6.85 -14.04 4.24
CA LYS A 8 -7.80 -13.15 4.91
C LYS A 8 -7.10 -11.88 5.41
N ILE A 9 -5.96 -12.03 6.08
CA ILE A 9 -5.14 -10.91 6.56
C ILE A 9 -4.68 -10.03 5.38
N LEU A 10 -4.18 -10.63 4.30
CA LEU A 10 -3.74 -9.87 3.11
C LEU A 10 -4.87 -9.07 2.46
N ILE A 11 -6.10 -9.59 2.44
CA ILE A 11 -7.26 -8.88 1.89
C ILE A 11 -7.68 -7.72 2.81
N GLU A 12 -7.73 -7.97 4.12
CA GLU A 12 -8.08 -6.96 5.12
C GLU A 12 -7.10 -5.77 5.09
N ASP A 13 -5.80 -6.06 4.98
CA ASP A 13 -4.73 -5.05 4.93
C ASP A 13 -4.57 -4.39 3.55
N SER A 14 -5.15 -4.96 2.49
CA SER A 14 -4.97 -4.45 1.12
C SER A 14 -5.66 -3.10 0.93
N PHE A 15 -4.97 -2.11 0.38
CA PHE A 15 -5.56 -0.81 0.03
C PHE A 15 -6.29 -0.84 -1.32
N LEU A 16 -6.13 -1.93 -2.08
CA LEU A 16 -6.60 -2.06 -3.47
C LEU A 16 -8.10 -2.30 -3.56
N PHE A 17 -8.69 -2.87 -2.51
CA PHE A 17 -10.08 -3.29 -2.51
C PHE A 17 -10.95 -2.33 -1.70
N SER A 18 -12.13 -2.04 -2.24
CA SER A 18 -13.16 -1.36 -1.46
C SER A 18 -13.57 -2.23 -0.26
N PRO A 19 -14.07 -1.63 0.84
CA PRO A 19 -14.52 -2.39 2.00
C PRO A 19 -15.53 -3.50 1.66
N ILE A 20 -16.45 -3.20 0.74
CA ILE A 20 -17.47 -4.15 0.26
C ILE A 20 -16.82 -5.35 -0.46
N LEU A 21 -15.79 -5.10 -1.27
CA LEU A 21 -15.10 -6.16 -2.00
C LEU A 21 -14.26 -7.04 -1.04
N LYS A 22 -13.60 -6.43 -0.04
CA LYS A 22 -12.89 -7.18 1.00
C LYS A 22 -13.81 -8.13 1.73
N GLU A 23 -14.97 -7.65 2.17
CA GLU A 23 -15.95 -8.44 2.89
C GLU A 23 -16.44 -9.63 2.05
N ARG A 24 -16.76 -9.39 0.76
CA ARG A 24 -17.13 -10.46 -0.18
C ARG A 24 -16.01 -11.48 -0.38
N LEU A 25 -14.77 -11.05 -0.53
CA LEU A 25 -13.65 -11.96 -0.72
C LEU A 25 -13.41 -12.82 0.53
N VAL A 26 -13.46 -12.22 1.73
CA VAL A 26 -13.31 -12.94 3.00
C VAL A 26 -14.42 -13.97 3.19
N GLN A 27 -15.67 -13.64 2.84
CA GLN A 27 -16.81 -14.56 2.91
C GLN A 27 -16.67 -15.74 1.93
N ASN A 28 -16.03 -15.55 0.78
CA ASN A 28 -15.86 -16.58 -0.24
C ASN A 28 -14.54 -17.35 -0.13
N ILE A 29 -13.62 -17.00 0.78
CA ILE A 29 -12.34 -17.71 0.94
C ILE A 29 -12.53 -19.19 1.26
N ASP A 30 -13.57 -19.52 2.01
CA ASP A 30 -13.77 -20.89 2.46
C ASP A 30 -14.18 -21.81 1.29
N SER A 31 -14.77 -21.26 0.23
CA SER A 31 -15.13 -21.96 -1.02
C SER A 31 -14.06 -21.90 -2.11
N MET A 32 -13.00 -21.12 -1.93
CA MET A 32 -11.87 -21.05 -2.87
C MET A 32 -11.02 -22.33 -2.85
N THR A 33 -10.51 -22.69 -4.02
CA THR A 33 -9.53 -23.77 -4.13
C THR A 33 -8.16 -23.31 -3.63
N ASP A 34 -7.29 -24.27 -3.34
CA ASP A 34 -5.90 -23.98 -2.93
C ASP A 34 -5.11 -23.19 -3.99
N ASP A 35 -5.45 -23.41 -5.27
CA ASP A 35 -4.85 -22.70 -6.41
C ASP A 35 -5.35 -21.26 -6.48
N ASP A 36 -6.66 -21.02 -6.28
CA ASP A 36 -7.24 -19.68 -6.21
C ASP A 36 -6.61 -18.87 -5.07
N ILE A 37 -6.47 -19.50 -3.90
CA ILE A 37 -5.86 -18.90 -2.72
C ILE A 37 -4.40 -18.53 -3.00
N SER A 38 -3.67 -19.41 -3.66
CA SER A 38 -2.27 -19.20 -4.00
C SER A 38 -2.08 -18.11 -5.05
N ALA A 39 -2.95 -18.06 -6.07
CA ALA A 39 -2.93 -17.04 -7.10
C ALA A 39 -3.25 -15.65 -6.52
N LEU A 40 -4.34 -15.54 -5.76
CA LEU A 40 -4.74 -14.28 -5.14
C LEU A 40 -3.70 -13.80 -4.12
N GLY A 41 -3.14 -14.71 -3.32
CA GLY A 41 -2.09 -14.37 -2.36
C GLY A 41 -0.82 -13.83 -3.03
N LYS A 42 -0.39 -14.43 -4.15
CA LYS A 42 0.76 -13.94 -4.92
C LYS A 42 0.52 -12.56 -5.52
N MET A 43 -0.66 -12.35 -6.10
CA MET A 43 -1.07 -11.06 -6.65
C MET A 43 -1.02 -9.97 -5.57
N LEU A 44 -1.68 -10.20 -4.43
CA LEU A 44 -1.72 -9.24 -3.32
C LEU A 44 -0.34 -8.95 -2.72
N ALA A 45 0.51 -9.96 -2.59
CA ALA A 45 1.88 -9.77 -2.11
C ALA A 45 2.73 -8.96 -3.11
N GLY A 46 2.56 -9.22 -4.41
CA GLY A 46 3.22 -8.46 -5.48
C GLY A 46 2.80 -6.99 -5.47
N ASP A 47 1.50 -6.72 -5.48
CA ASP A 47 0.97 -5.36 -5.51
C ASP A 47 1.35 -4.57 -4.24
N LYS A 48 1.34 -5.23 -3.07
CA LYS A 48 1.78 -4.60 -1.82
C LYS A 48 3.24 -4.19 -1.91
N LYS A 49 4.10 -5.04 -2.49
CA LYS A 49 5.52 -4.72 -2.69
C LYS A 49 5.69 -3.54 -3.65
N GLU A 50 5.05 -3.57 -4.82
CA GLU A 50 5.14 -2.49 -5.81
C GLU A 50 4.63 -1.16 -5.25
N THR A 51 3.54 -1.20 -4.49
CA THR A 51 2.97 -0.02 -3.83
C THR A 51 3.92 0.55 -2.79
N LEU A 52 4.54 -0.28 -1.96
CA LEU A 52 5.52 0.17 -0.97
C LEU A 52 6.74 0.81 -1.65
N GLU A 53 7.28 0.18 -2.70
CA GLU A 53 8.40 0.74 -3.46
C GLU A 53 8.03 2.09 -4.13
N SER A 54 6.78 2.25 -4.58
CA SER A 54 6.29 3.51 -5.13
C SER A 54 6.16 4.59 -4.04
N LEU A 55 5.59 4.25 -2.89
CA LEU A 55 5.41 5.18 -1.77
C LEU A 55 6.76 5.64 -1.20
N GLU A 56 7.75 4.75 -1.08
CA GLU A 56 9.10 5.12 -0.66
C GLU A 56 9.73 6.16 -1.61
N LYS A 57 9.55 6.00 -2.92
CA LYS A 57 10.01 6.99 -3.92
C LYS A 57 9.27 8.32 -3.79
N GLU A 58 7.97 8.29 -3.54
CA GLU A 58 7.18 9.50 -3.32
C GLU A 58 7.59 10.25 -2.05
N ILE A 59 7.79 9.53 -0.94
CA ILE A 59 8.29 10.10 0.32
C ILE A 59 9.65 10.76 0.07
N ALA A 60 10.61 10.06 -0.56
CA ALA A 60 11.92 10.62 -0.86
C ALA A 60 11.85 11.89 -1.74
N LYS A 61 10.90 11.93 -2.69
CA LYS A 61 10.64 13.11 -3.52
C LYS A 61 10.07 14.26 -2.70
N LEU A 62 9.12 13.99 -1.80
CA LEU A 62 8.52 14.99 -0.92
C LEU A 62 9.55 15.55 0.07
N ASP A 63 10.40 14.70 0.65
CA ASP A 63 11.49 15.13 1.53
C ASP A 63 12.47 16.05 0.78
N SER A 64 12.85 15.69 -0.45
CA SER A 64 13.68 16.57 -1.28
C SER A 64 13.04 17.93 -1.57
N ILE A 65 11.72 17.98 -1.74
CA ILE A 65 10.99 19.25 -1.91
C ILE A 65 11.03 20.05 -0.61
N ILE A 66 10.76 19.41 0.53
CA ILE A 66 10.79 20.06 1.85
C ILE A 66 12.16 20.67 2.13
N ASP A 67 13.24 19.94 1.87
CA ASP A 67 14.60 20.42 2.09
C ASP A 67 14.93 21.63 1.22
N LYS A 68 14.55 21.61 -0.07
CA LYS A 68 14.68 22.79 -0.96
C LYS A 68 13.93 24.01 -0.43
N TYR A 69 12.72 23.81 0.09
CA TYR A 69 11.93 24.91 0.68
C TYR A 69 12.57 25.44 1.98
N ARG A 70 13.24 24.60 2.77
CA ARG A 70 13.96 25.00 3.99
C ARG A 70 15.25 25.75 3.70
N GLU A 71 15.97 25.36 2.64
CA GLU A 71 17.21 26.01 2.21
C GLU A 71 16.98 27.32 1.45
N THR A 72 15.77 27.55 0.93
CA THR A 72 15.43 28.82 0.28
C THR A 72 15.36 29.91 1.36
N PRO A 73 16.29 30.89 1.39
CA PRO A 73 16.22 31.96 2.37
C PRO A 73 14.92 32.73 2.14
N SER A 74 14.19 33.00 3.22
CA SER A 74 13.06 33.92 3.21
C SER A 74 13.51 35.25 2.62
N ALA A 75 13.20 35.49 1.33
CA ALA A 75 13.47 36.75 0.65
C ALA A 75 12.60 37.92 1.15
N SER A 76 12.01 37.81 2.35
CA SER A 76 11.14 38.82 2.95
C SER A 76 11.69 39.47 4.24
N ALA A 77 12.93 39.17 4.65
CA ALA A 77 13.48 39.70 5.91
C ALA A 77 14.56 40.80 5.79
N SER A 78 14.74 41.46 4.64
CA SER A 78 15.79 42.50 4.50
C SER A 78 15.39 43.72 3.65
N ALA A 79 14.19 44.25 3.90
CA ALA A 79 13.80 45.57 3.40
C ALA A 79 13.12 46.39 4.51
N ILE A 80 13.88 46.73 5.56
CA ILE A 80 13.59 47.89 6.44
C ILE A 80 14.92 48.57 6.74
#